data_AF-A0A4R9J654-F1
#
_entry.id   AF-A0A4R9J654-F1
#
_cell.length_a   1.000
_cell.length_b   1.000
_cell.length_c   1.000
_cell.angle_alpha   90.00
_cell.angle_beta   90.00
_cell.angle_gamma   90.00
#
_symmetry.space_group_name_H-M   'P 1'
#
loop_
_entity.id
_entity.type
_entity.pdbx_description
1 polymer ?
#
loop_
_entity_poly.entity_id
_entity_poly.type
_entity_poly.pdbx_seq_one_letter_code
_entity_poly.pdbx_strand_id
1 'polypeptide(L)'
;MNPNINIPNALTVLRVASLPFFIWFLYQKEQAYHIAALVLFSLASLTDFIDGYLARKWKQETEFGKFLDPLADKIIVVGCFTTFIFLHEQIELWMVILIIGRDMLITTLRYLAIRLGKSIRTTMLGKVKTAFQMGAIILILIFFILVSSNKRILINEVYQSGKLEGMTVFGIASENAVAFVKVWQENGAPGWNELVFGLGGFVPYFGMLLTTLITVLSGIRYLFSNREVIRYSSIRRAFGKNGN
;
A
#
# COMPACT_ATOMS: atom_id res chain seq x y z
N MET A 1 -15.36 -33.38 -6.54
CA MET A 1 -15.26 -31.96 -6.12
C MET A 1 -13.88 -31.46 -6.52
N ASN A 2 -13.78 -30.36 -7.26
CA ASN A 2 -12.49 -29.87 -7.75
C ASN A 2 -11.60 -29.49 -6.54
N PRO A 3 -10.42 -30.12 -6.36
CA PRO A 3 -9.55 -29.90 -5.19
C PRO A 3 -8.97 -28.47 -5.10
N ASN A 4 -9.26 -27.63 -6.09
CA ASN A 4 -8.74 -26.26 -6.22
C ASN A 4 -9.75 -25.16 -5.84
N ILE A 5 -11.03 -25.49 -5.61
CA ILE A 5 -12.07 -24.49 -5.30
C ILE A 5 -12.59 -24.74 -3.88
N ASN A 6 -12.15 -23.88 -2.95
CA ASN A 6 -12.62 -23.83 -1.58
C ASN A 6 -12.92 -22.37 -1.20
N ILE A 7 -13.51 -22.17 -0.02
CA ILE A 7 -13.91 -20.84 0.44
C ILE A 7 -12.71 -19.87 0.51
N PRO A 8 -11.54 -20.25 1.08
CA PRO A 8 -10.35 -19.40 1.05
C PRO A 8 -9.93 -18.95 -0.35
N ASN A 9 -9.79 -19.88 -1.30
CA ASN A 9 -9.36 -19.55 -2.66
C ASN A 9 -10.37 -18.64 -3.38
N ALA A 10 -11.68 -18.86 -3.15
CA ALA A 10 -12.73 -18.00 -3.72
C ALA A 10 -12.63 -16.56 -3.17
N LEU A 11 -12.36 -16.40 -1.88
CA LEU A 11 -12.13 -15.08 -1.26
C LEU A 11 -10.91 -14.39 -1.86
N THR A 12 -9.80 -15.11 -2.07
CA THR A 12 -8.59 -14.57 -2.71
C THR A 12 -8.86 -14.11 -4.15
N VAL A 13 -9.60 -14.89 -4.94
CA VAL A 13 -9.97 -14.51 -6.31
C VAL A 13 -10.89 -13.29 -6.31
N LEU A 14 -11.90 -13.25 -5.44
CA LEU A 14 -12.79 -12.11 -5.30
C LEU A 14 -12.04 -10.84 -4.88
N ARG A 15 -11.01 -10.95 -4.03
CA ARG A 15 -10.13 -9.82 -3.67
C ARG A 15 -9.41 -9.25 -4.87
N VAL A 16 -8.85 -10.08 -5.75
CA VAL A 16 -8.20 -9.61 -6.97
C VAL A 16 -9.21 -9.03 -7.95
N ALA A 17 -10.36 -9.69 -8.11
CA ALA A 17 -11.43 -9.25 -8.98
C ALA A 17 -12.08 -7.94 -8.53
N SER A 18 -11.98 -7.56 -7.25
CA SER A 18 -12.52 -6.30 -6.73
C SER A 18 -11.71 -5.08 -7.16
N LEU A 19 -10.42 -5.24 -7.52
CA LEU A 19 -9.53 -4.13 -7.83
C LEU A 19 -10.04 -3.28 -9.03
N PRO A 20 -10.47 -3.84 -10.18
CA PRO A 20 -11.07 -3.05 -11.25
C PRO A 20 -12.29 -2.22 -10.80
N PHE A 21 -13.15 -2.76 -9.95
CA PHE A 21 -14.30 -2.04 -9.40
C PHE A 21 -13.86 -0.94 -8.45
N PHE A 22 -12.87 -1.19 -7.60
CA PHE A 22 -12.25 -0.19 -6.74
C PHE A 22 -11.73 1.00 -7.56
N ILE A 23 -10.99 0.72 -8.64
CA ILE A 23 -10.47 1.75 -9.54
C ILE A 23 -11.64 2.52 -10.16
N TRP A 24 -12.60 1.80 -10.74
CA TRP A 24 -13.76 2.43 -11.39
C TRP A 24 -14.54 3.36 -10.45
N PHE A 25 -14.74 2.94 -9.19
CA PHE A 25 -15.39 3.75 -8.16
C PHE A 25 -14.63 5.05 -7.84
N LEU A 26 -13.30 5.03 -7.83
CA LEU A 26 -12.50 6.23 -7.54
C LEU A 26 -12.52 7.28 -8.65
N TYR A 27 -12.81 6.88 -9.90
CA TYR A 27 -12.96 7.80 -11.03
C TYR A 27 -14.35 8.43 -11.14
N GLN A 28 -15.32 7.99 -10.32
CA GLN A 28 -16.65 8.60 -10.32
C GLN A 28 -16.62 9.97 -9.63
N LYS A 29 -17.61 10.82 -9.92
CA LYS A 29 -17.68 12.15 -9.32
C LYS A 29 -18.38 12.17 -7.97
N GLU A 30 -19.31 11.23 -7.76
CA GLU A 30 -20.18 11.21 -6.59
C GLU A 30 -19.49 10.56 -5.39
N GLN A 31 -19.66 11.19 -4.22
CA GLN A 31 -19.07 10.73 -2.96
C GLN A 31 -19.50 9.31 -2.57
N ALA A 32 -20.70 8.87 -2.98
CA ALA A 32 -21.20 7.52 -2.72
C ALA A 32 -20.27 6.43 -3.30
N TYR A 33 -19.71 6.64 -4.49
CA TYR A 33 -18.77 5.70 -5.09
C TYR A 33 -17.43 5.67 -4.34
N HIS A 34 -16.96 6.81 -3.83
CA HIS A 34 -15.72 6.84 -3.04
C HIS A 34 -15.90 6.10 -1.70
N ILE A 35 -17.07 6.24 -1.08
CA ILE A 35 -17.43 5.46 0.11
C ILE A 35 -17.49 3.96 -0.25
N ALA A 36 -18.07 3.61 -1.40
CA ALA A 36 -18.08 2.22 -1.88
C ALA A 36 -16.65 1.68 -2.11
N ALA A 37 -15.73 2.49 -2.64
CA ALA A 37 -14.32 2.12 -2.78
C ALA A 37 -13.65 1.85 -1.42
N LEU A 38 -13.89 2.70 -0.42
CA LEU A 38 -13.38 2.50 0.95
C LEU A 38 -13.92 1.22 1.59
N VAL A 39 -15.22 0.97 1.46
CA VAL A 39 -15.86 -0.23 1.98
C VAL A 39 -15.32 -1.47 1.27
N LEU A 40 -15.22 -1.43 -0.06
CA LEU A 40 -14.71 -2.53 -0.86
C LEU A 40 -13.27 -2.88 -0.48
N PHE A 41 -12.39 -1.87 -0.37
CA PHE A 41 -11.02 -2.07 0.07
C PHE A 41 -10.95 -2.64 1.49
N SER A 42 -11.73 -2.09 2.42
CA SER A 42 -11.73 -2.52 3.82
C SER A 42 -12.22 -3.96 3.99
N LEU A 43 -13.26 -4.37 3.25
CA LEU A 43 -13.73 -5.75 3.21
C LEU A 43 -12.68 -6.67 2.55
N ALA A 44 -12.04 -6.22 1.47
CA ALA A 44 -10.98 -6.97 0.79
C ALA A 44 -9.76 -7.21 1.71
N SER A 45 -9.35 -6.21 2.49
CA SER A 45 -8.26 -6.34 3.48
C SER A 45 -8.66 -7.17 4.69
N LEU A 46 -9.92 -7.07 5.15
CA LEU A 46 -10.39 -7.87 6.29
C LEU A 46 -10.53 -9.35 5.93
N THR A 47 -11.01 -9.64 4.72
CA THR A 47 -11.14 -11.03 4.24
C THR A 47 -9.78 -11.73 4.09
N ASP A 48 -8.68 -11.01 3.83
CA ASP A 48 -7.29 -11.54 3.79
C ASP A 48 -6.81 -12.05 5.15
N PHE A 49 -7.27 -11.41 6.22
CA PHE A 49 -6.99 -11.90 7.56
C PHE A 49 -7.82 -13.14 7.88
N ILE A 50 -9.08 -13.15 7.43
CA ILE A 50 -10.05 -14.21 7.73
C ILE A 50 -9.76 -15.47 6.93
N ASP A 51 -9.46 -15.39 5.64
CA ASP A 51 -9.24 -16.56 4.79
C ASP A 51 -8.02 -17.38 5.25
N GLY A 52 -6.92 -16.73 5.64
CA GLY A 52 -5.75 -17.38 6.21
C GLY A 52 -6.05 -18.03 7.56
N TYR A 53 -6.96 -17.45 8.36
CA TYR A 53 -7.43 -18.08 9.59
C TYR A 53 -8.31 -19.31 9.31
N LEU A 54 -9.26 -19.19 8.37
CA LEU A 54 -10.17 -20.28 7.99
C LEU A 54 -9.43 -21.45 7.33
N ALA A 55 -8.46 -21.18 6.46
CA ALA A 55 -7.64 -22.22 5.81
C ALA A 55 -6.92 -23.08 6.85
N ARG A 56 -6.32 -22.46 7.88
CA ARG A 56 -5.66 -23.17 9.00
C ARG A 56 -6.65 -23.92 9.87
N LYS A 57 -7.79 -23.29 10.21
CA LYS A 57 -8.80 -23.88 11.10
C LYS A 57 -9.50 -25.09 10.47
N TRP A 58 -9.80 -25.02 9.17
CA TRP A 58 -10.55 -26.05 8.45
C TRP A 58 -9.65 -27.04 7.71
N LYS A 59 -8.32 -26.90 7.81
CA LYS A 59 -7.33 -27.72 7.09
C LYS A 59 -7.60 -27.74 5.57
N GLN A 60 -8.04 -26.61 5.04
CA GLN A 60 -8.36 -26.41 3.61
C GLN A 60 -7.23 -25.67 2.87
N GLU A 61 -5.99 -25.81 3.31
CA GLU A 61 -4.86 -25.26 2.58
C GLU A 61 -4.64 -26.02 1.28
N THR A 62 -4.58 -25.30 0.16
CA THR A 62 -4.31 -25.87 -1.17
C THR A 62 -3.02 -25.30 -1.73
N GLU A 63 -2.34 -26.04 -2.59
CA GLU A 63 -1.12 -25.55 -3.26
C GLU A 63 -1.42 -24.33 -4.16
N PHE A 64 -2.61 -24.29 -4.76
CA PHE A 64 -3.09 -23.14 -5.51
C PHE A 64 -3.27 -21.89 -4.61
N GLY A 65 -3.93 -22.03 -3.46
CA GLY A 65 -4.12 -20.94 -2.49
C GLY A 65 -2.78 -20.41 -1.95
N LYS A 66 -1.87 -21.31 -1.56
CA LYS A 66 -0.51 -20.93 -1.09
C LYS A 66 0.27 -20.10 -2.11
N PHE A 67 0.02 -20.30 -3.40
CA PHE A 67 0.61 -19.49 -4.47
C PHE A 67 -0.15 -18.19 -4.72
N LEU A 68 -1.48 -18.23 -4.74
CA LEU A 68 -2.33 -17.10 -5.08
C LEU A 68 -2.39 -16.05 -3.97
N ASP A 69 -2.42 -16.45 -2.70
CA ASP A 69 -2.60 -15.52 -1.56
C ASP A 69 -1.48 -14.46 -1.49
N PRO A 70 -0.18 -14.81 -1.59
CA PRO A 70 0.89 -13.80 -1.60
C PRO A 70 0.86 -12.90 -2.83
N LEU A 71 0.32 -13.37 -3.95
CA LEU A 71 0.18 -12.59 -5.18
C LEU A 71 -0.97 -11.58 -5.05
N ALA A 72 -2.12 -12.04 -4.56
CA ALA A 72 -3.32 -11.22 -4.37
C ALA A 72 -3.10 -10.08 -3.37
N ASP A 73 -2.43 -10.34 -2.24
CA ASP A 73 -2.03 -9.30 -1.27
C ASP A 73 -1.24 -8.17 -1.94
N LYS A 74 -0.36 -8.50 -2.88
CA LYS A 74 0.46 -7.50 -3.58
C LYS A 74 -0.33 -6.77 -4.66
N ILE A 75 -1.18 -7.46 -5.41
CA ILE A 75 -1.96 -6.86 -6.49
C ILE A 75 -2.84 -5.72 -5.96
N ILE A 76 -3.56 -5.92 -4.85
CA ILE A 76 -4.47 -4.88 -4.34
C ILE A 76 -3.71 -3.64 -3.87
N VAL A 77 -2.62 -3.82 -3.11
CA VAL A 77 -1.80 -2.70 -2.61
C VAL A 77 -1.13 -1.94 -3.75
N VAL A 78 -0.56 -2.67 -4.72
CA VAL A 78 0.03 -2.08 -5.94
C VAL A 78 -1.03 -1.31 -6.72
N GLY A 79 -2.21 -1.89 -6.92
CA GLY A 79 -3.31 -1.27 -7.64
C GLY A 79 -3.80 0.01 -6.97
N CYS A 80 -3.97 0.02 -5.65
CA CYS A 80 -4.35 1.21 -4.89
C CYS A 80 -3.31 2.33 -5.04
N PHE A 81 -2.04 2.06 -4.74
CA PHE A 81 -1.00 3.10 -4.82
C PHE A 81 -0.77 3.60 -6.25
N THR A 82 -0.85 2.71 -7.24
CA THR A 82 -0.73 3.09 -8.65
C THR A 82 -1.89 4.01 -9.04
N THR A 83 -3.12 3.70 -8.63
CA THR A 83 -4.28 4.55 -8.89
C THR A 83 -4.14 5.92 -8.23
N PHE A 84 -3.61 5.98 -7.00
CA PHE A 84 -3.41 7.25 -6.31
C PHE A 84 -2.39 8.17 -6.97
N ILE A 85 -1.34 7.63 -7.63
CA ILE A 85 -0.41 8.46 -8.41
C ILE A 85 -1.15 9.29 -9.47
N PHE A 86 -2.18 8.71 -10.12
CA PHE A 86 -2.93 9.40 -11.17
C PHE A 86 -4.00 10.35 -10.65
N LEU A 87 -4.48 10.15 -9.41
CA LEU A 87 -5.55 10.97 -8.83
C LEU A 87 -5.04 12.10 -7.93
N HIS A 88 -3.82 11.96 -7.41
CA HIS A 88 -3.23 12.86 -6.42
C HIS A 88 -1.83 13.28 -6.82
N GLU A 89 -1.63 14.58 -7.03
CA GLU A 89 -0.32 15.16 -7.32
C GLU A 89 0.66 15.10 -6.15
N GLN A 90 0.10 14.83 -4.96
CA GLN A 90 0.82 14.61 -3.71
C GLN A 90 1.53 13.25 -3.68
N ILE A 91 1.11 12.25 -4.47
CA ILE A 91 1.67 10.90 -4.37
C ILE A 91 2.75 10.71 -5.41
N GLU A 92 4.00 10.74 -4.97
CA GLU A 92 5.14 10.64 -5.88
C GLU A 92 5.46 9.20 -6.28
N LEU A 93 5.83 9.02 -7.55
CA LEU A 93 6.17 7.74 -8.13
C LEU A 93 7.30 7.02 -7.39
N TRP A 94 8.32 7.76 -6.93
CA TRP A 94 9.46 7.16 -6.23
C TRP A 94 9.05 6.47 -4.93
N MET A 95 8.06 7.00 -4.19
CA MET A 95 7.54 6.38 -2.97
C MET A 95 6.89 5.03 -3.27
N VAL A 96 6.03 5.01 -4.29
CA VAL A 96 5.32 3.81 -4.72
C VAL A 96 6.28 2.75 -5.26
N ILE A 97 7.27 3.14 -6.06
CA ILE A 97 8.33 2.23 -6.54
C ILE A 97 9.11 1.62 -5.38
N LEU A 98 9.52 2.42 -4.39
CA LEU A 98 10.23 1.90 -3.22
C LEU A 98 9.37 0.92 -2.42
N ILE A 99 8.09 1.23 -2.23
CA ILE A 99 7.13 0.36 -1.54
C ILE A 99 6.99 -0.98 -2.26
N ILE A 100 6.69 -0.96 -3.57
CA ILE A 100 6.42 -2.15 -4.37
C ILE A 100 7.70 -2.96 -4.58
N GLY A 101 8.76 -2.31 -5.04
CA GLY A 101 10.03 -2.96 -5.36
C GLY A 101 10.63 -3.66 -4.16
N ARG A 102 10.57 -3.04 -2.98
CA ARG A 102 10.99 -3.67 -1.73
C ARG A 102 10.13 -4.89 -1.39
N ASP A 103 8.81 -4.80 -1.54
CA ASP A 103 7.91 -5.91 -1.24
C ASP A 103 8.14 -7.11 -2.17
N MET A 104 8.34 -6.87 -3.46
CA MET A 104 8.74 -7.90 -4.42
C MET A 104 10.09 -8.51 -4.05
N LEU A 105 11.08 -7.69 -3.69
CA LEU A 105 12.41 -8.14 -3.29
C LEU A 105 12.36 -9.09 -2.09
N ILE A 106 11.61 -8.74 -1.03
CA ILE A 106 11.49 -9.62 0.15
C ILE A 106 10.74 -10.91 -0.18
N THR A 107 9.68 -10.85 -0.99
CA THR A 107 8.93 -12.04 -1.42
C THR A 107 9.82 -12.99 -2.22
N THR A 108 10.63 -12.47 -3.15
CA THR A 108 11.58 -13.27 -3.93
C THR A 108 12.68 -13.88 -3.05
N LEU A 109 13.26 -13.11 -2.12
CA LEU A 109 14.23 -13.65 -1.16
C LEU A 109 13.63 -14.75 -0.29
N ARG A 110 12.35 -14.60 0.09
CA ARG A 110 11.63 -15.62 0.84
C ARG A 110 11.49 -16.92 0.07
N TYR A 111 11.07 -16.79 -1.18
CA TYR A 111 10.96 -17.94 -2.08
C TYR A 111 12.31 -18.66 -2.27
N LEU A 112 13.39 -17.90 -2.47
CA LEU A 112 14.73 -18.45 -2.64
C LEU A 112 15.22 -19.22 -1.39
N ALA A 113 14.96 -18.72 -0.19
CA ALA A 113 15.37 -19.42 1.02
C ALA A 113 14.64 -20.76 1.19
N ILE A 114 13.34 -20.79 0.87
CA ILE A 114 12.53 -22.02 0.91
C ILE A 114 13.12 -23.06 -0.06
N ARG A 115 13.49 -22.65 -1.29
CA ARG A 115 14.18 -23.52 -2.27
C ARG A 115 15.51 -24.05 -1.75
N LEU A 116 16.20 -23.31 -0.90
CA LEU A 116 17.47 -23.68 -0.29
C LEU A 116 17.33 -24.48 1.02
N GLY A 117 16.11 -24.81 1.45
CA GLY A 117 15.85 -25.47 2.73
C GLY A 117 16.20 -24.62 3.95
N LYS A 118 16.35 -23.30 3.78
CA LYS A 118 16.63 -22.36 4.87
C LYS A 118 15.34 -21.73 5.35
N SER A 119 15.17 -21.64 6.67
CA SER A 119 14.09 -20.86 7.26
C SER A 119 14.51 -19.39 7.40
N ILE A 120 13.59 -18.48 7.12
CA ILE A 120 13.81 -17.04 7.28
C ILE A 120 13.13 -16.57 8.55
N ARG A 121 13.86 -15.77 9.33
CA ARG A 121 13.32 -15.14 10.52
C ARG A 121 12.32 -14.04 10.12
N THR A 122 11.09 -14.17 10.58
CA THR A 122 10.08 -13.11 10.45
C THR A 122 10.41 -11.96 11.39
N THR A 123 10.51 -10.74 10.87
CA THR A 123 10.76 -9.53 11.67
C THR A 123 9.45 -8.82 12.01
N MET A 124 9.29 -8.33 13.24
CA MET A 124 8.12 -7.54 13.66
C MET A 124 7.89 -6.28 12.80
N LEU A 125 8.97 -5.64 12.31
CA LEU A 125 8.87 -4.52 11.37
C LEU A 125 8.13 -4.88 10.08
N GLY A 126 8.17 -6.15 9.66
CA GLY A 126 7.44 -6.67 8.51
C GLY A 126 5.91 -6.64 8.70
N LYS A 127 5.42 -6.72 9.93
CA LYS A 127 3.99 -6.55 10.27
C LYS A 127 3.63 -5.07 10.36
N VAL A 128 4.49 -4.29 11.02
CA VAL A 128 4.31 -2.84 11.18
C VAL A 128 4.19 -2.16 9.81
N LYS A 129 5.09 -2.45 8.85
CA LYS A 129 4.98 -1.87 7.50
C LYS A 129 3.67 -2.19 6.79
N THR A 130 3.12 -3.40 6.93
CA THR A 130 1.82 -3.74 6.32
C THR A 130 0.70 -2.91 6.94
N ALA A 131 0.71 -2.74 8.27
CA ALA A 131 -0.26 -1.88 8.95
C ALA A 131 -0.18 -0.42 8.47
N PHE A 132 1.04 0.12 8.28
CA PHE A 132 1.23 1.45 7.72
C PHE A 132 0.79 1.56 6.25
N GLN A 133 1.05 0.54 5.42
CA GLN A 133 0.58 0.52 4.02
C GLN A 133 -0.95 0.54 3.94
N MET A 134 -1.62 -0.33 4.69
CA MET A 134 -3.10 -0.36 4.73
C MET A 134 -3.65 0.94 5.33
N GLY A 135 -3.03 1.45 6.39
CA GLY A 135 -3.40 2.71 7.02
C GLY A 135 -3.25 3.91 6.09
N ALA A 136 -2.18 3.97 5.29
CA ALA A 136 -1.97 5.03 4.31
C ALA A 136 -3.04 4.99 3.20
N ILE A 137 -3.39 3.80 2.71
CA ILE A 137 -4.48 3.66 1.71
C ILE A 137 -5.80 4.17 2.29
N ILE A 138 -6.16 3.74 3.50
CA ILE A 138 -7.39 4.19 4.18
C ILE A 138 -7.35 5.71 4.42
N LEU A 139 -6.22 6.25 4.88
CA LEU A 139 -6.04 7.69 5.12
C LEU A 139 -6.30 8.50 3.84
N ILE A 140 -5.69 8.10 2.72
CA ILE A 140 -5.87 8.76 1.42
C ILE A 140 -7.35 8.68 1.00
N LEU A 141 -7.98 7.52 1.13
CA LEU A 141 -9.40 7.35 0.80
C LEU A 141 -10.31 8.23 1.66
N ILE A 142 -10.03 8.36 2.96
CA ILE A 142 -10.78 9.24 3.86
C ILE A 142 -10.67 10.70 3.39
N PHE A 143 -9.45 11.19 3.09
CA PHE A 143 -9.30 12.54 2.55
C PHE A 143 -9.97 12.70 1.18
N PHE A 144 -9.92 11.67 0.34
CA PHE A 144 -10.60 11.67 -0.95
C PHE A 144 -12.12 11.77 -0.82
N ILE A 145 -12.71 11.17 0.22
CA ILE A 145 -14.14 11.24 0.54
C ILE A 145 -14.51 12.59 1.16
N LEU A 146 -13.73 13.06 2.15
CA LEU A 146 -14.06 14.24 2.95
C LEU A 146 -13.79 15.56 2.21
N VAL A 147 -12.75 15.62 1.37
CA VAL A 147 -12.46 16.80 0.56
C VAL A 147 -13.34 16.75 -0.69
N SER A 148 -14.15 17.79 -0.92
CA SER A 148 -15.04 17.85 -2.09
C SER A 148 -14.28 17.85 -3.41
N SER A 149 -14.92 17.39 -4.49
CA SER A 149 -14.26 17.23 -5.80
C SER A 149 -13.59 18.51 -6.31
N ASN A 150 -14.25 19.67 -6.16
CA ASN A 150 -13.67 20.96 -6.57
C ASN A 150 -12.43 21.33 -5.73
N LYS A 151 -12.45 21.04 -4.42
CA LYS A 151 -11.31 21.29 -3.54
C LYS A 151 -10.14 20.35 -3.81
N ARG A 152 -10.40 19.10 -4.22
CA ARG A 152 -9.34 18.17 -4.64
C ARG A 152 -8.62 18.65 -5.90
N ILE A 153 -9.38 19.19 -6.87
CA ILE A 153 -8.81 19.81 -8.07
C ILE A 153 -7.89 20.97 -7.67
N LEU A 154 -8.35 21.85 -6.78
CA LEU A 154 -7.55 22.97 -6.28
C LEU A 154 -6.25 22.51 -5.59
N ILE A 155 -6.30 21.44 -4.76
CA ILE A 155 -5.08 20.88 -4.17
C ILE A 155 -4.12 20.42 -5.27
N ASN A 156 -4.61 19.67 -6.27
CA ASN A 156 -3.77 19.21 -7.38
C ASN A 156 -3.19 20.38 -8.18
N GLU A 157 -3.95 21.44 -8.42
CA GLU A 157 -3.48 22.67 -9.08
C GLU A 157 -2.36 23.37 -8.30
N VAL A 158 -2.50 23.49 -6.97
CA VAL A 158 -1.44 24.05 -6.10
C VAL A 158 -0.15 23.23 -6.22
N TYR A 159 -0.27 21.90 -6.18
CA TYR A 159 0.90 21.01 -6.34
C TYR A 159 1.50 21.08 -7.74
N GLN A 160 0.70 21.20 -8.79
CA GLN A 160 1.18 21.36 -10.16
C GLN A 160 1.91 22.69 -10.36
N SER A 161 1.31 23.79 -9.93
CA SER A 161 1.92 25.13 -10.00
C SER A 161 3.24 25.17 -9.25
N GLY A 162 3.28 24.65 -8.02
CA GLY A 162 4.51 24.61 -7.24
C GLY A 162 5.62 23.78 -7.91
N LYS A 163 5.28 22.65 -8.54
CA LYS A 163 6.24 21.87 -9.33
C LYS A 163 6.77 22.63 -10.54
N LEU A 164 5.92 23.40 -11.23
CA LEU A 164 6.32 24.24 -12.36
C LEU A 164 7.27 25.37 -11.93
N GLU A 165 7.11 25.87 -10.71
CA GLU A 165 8.00 26.84 -10.07
C GLU A 165 9.32 26.21 -9.56
N GLY A 166 9.51 24.90 -9.73
CA GLY A 166 10.71 24.18 -9.33
C GLY A 166 10.71 23.70 -7.87
N MET A 167 9.59 23.80 -7.16
CA MET A 167 9.47 23.27 -5.81
C MET A 167 9.35 21.73 -5.83
N THR A 168 9.91 21.09 -4.81
CA THR A 168 9.67 19.67 -4.56
C THR A 168 8.29 19.47 -3.94
N VAL A 169 7.68 18.29 -4.15
CA VAL A 169 6.41 17.93 -3.51
C VAL A 169 6.51 17.98 -1.98
N PHE A 170 7.68 17.63 -1.43
CA PHE A 170 8.02 17.84 -0.02
C PHE A 170 7.92 19.30 0.40
N GLY A 171 8.52 20.21 -0.38
CA GLY A 171 8.48 21.65 -0.13
C GLY A 171 7.05 22.17 -0.10
N ILE A 172 6.26 21.85 -1.13
CA ILE A 172 4.85 22.26 -1.23
C ILE A 172 4.03 21.73 -0.05
N ALA A 173 4.16 20.44 0.28
CA ALA A 173 3.47 19.84 1.41
C ALA A 173 3.86 20.50 2.75
N SER A 174 5.13 20.86 2.91
CA SER A 174 5.65 21.52 4.11
C SER A 174 5.12 22.95 4.22
N GLU A 175 5.11 23.71 3.12
CA GLU A 175 4.52 25.06 3.08
C GLU A 175 3.02 25.03 3.40
N ASN A 176 2.28 24.09 2.81
CA ASN A 176 0.85 23.90 3.12
C ASN A 176 0.63 23.58 4.61
N ALA A 177 1.48 22.74 5.22
CA ALA A 177 1.40 22.43 6.64
C ALA A 177 1.69 23.66 7.52
N VAL A 178 2.74 24.41 7.21
CA VAL A 178 3.09 25.64 7.94
C VAL A 178 2.01 26.70 7.79
N ALA A 179 1.49 26.91 6.58
CA ALA A 179 0.40 27.84 6.31
C ALA A 179 -0.86 27.47 7.10
N PHE A 180 -1.22 26.19 7.12
CA PHE A 180 -2.35 25.68 7.89
C PHE A 180 -2.21 25.97 9.39
N VAL A 181 -1.04 25.69 9.97
CA VAL A 181 -0.77 25.96 11.40
C VAL A 181 -0.80 27.45 11.70
N LYS A 182 -0.24 28.28 10.81
CA LYS A 182 -0.25 29.74 10.95
C LYS A 182 -1.67 30.30 10.95
N VAL A 183 -2.50 29.89 9.99
CA VAL A 183 -3.91 30.30 9.92
C VAL A 183 -4.67 29.90 11.19
N TRP A 184 -4.42 28.70 11.73
CA TRP A 184 -5.00 28.26 13.00
C TRP A 184 -4.56 29.18 14.14
N GLN A 185 -3.26 29.48 14.26
CA GLN A 185 -2.75 30.33 15.34
C GLN A 185 -3.31 31.76 15.29
N GLU A 186 -3.49 32.31 14.09
CA GLU A 186 -3.98 33.68 13.89
C GLU A 186 -5.50 33.80 14.06
N ASN A 187 -6.27 32.84 13.54
CA ASN A 187 -7.73 32.93 13.47
C ASN A 187 -8.46 32.01 14.46
N GLY A 188 -7.73 31.18 15.21
CA GLY A 188 -8.29 30.15 16.07
C GLY A 188 -8.59 28.84 15.32
N ALA A 189 -9.30 27.92 15.99
CA ALA A 189 -9.59 26.61 15.44
C ALA A 189 -10.47 26.72 14.17
N PRO A 190 -10.02 26.18 13.02
CA PRO A 190 -10.77 26.29 11.77
C PRO A 190 -12.08 25.48 11.82
N GLY A 191 -13.06 25.90 11.02
CA GLY A 191 -14.29 25.12 10.84
C GLY A 191 -13.99 23.77 10.19
N TRP A 192 -14.90 22.79 10.33
CA TRP A 192 -14.69 21.43 9.82
C TRP A 192 -14.27 21.35 8.34
N ASN A 193 -14.91 22.15 7.48
CA ASN A 193 -14.64 22.17 6.05
C ASN A 193 -13.27 22.77 5.68
N GLU A 194 -12.75 23.67 6.52
CA GLU A 194 -11.42 24.29 6.37
C GLU A 194 -10.35 23.37 6.95
N LEU A 195 -10.63 22.76 8.10
CA LEU A 195 -9.79 21.74 8.72
C LEU A 195 -9.49 20.61 7.74
N VAL A 196 -10.53 19.98 7.18
CA VAL A 196 -10.39 18.86 6.24
C VAL A 196 -9.65 19.29 4.97
N PHE A 197 -9.92 20.48 4.45
CA PHE A 197 -9.26 21.00 3.26
C PHE A 197 -7.77 21.27 3.49
N GLY A 198 -7.45 21.99 4.57
CA GLY A 198 -6.07 22.31 4.94
C GLY A 198 -5.25 21.07 5.21
N LEU A 199 -5.78 20.13 6.00
CA LEU A 199 -5.13 18.84 6.25
C LEU A 199 -4.99 18.01 4.97
N GLY A 200 -6.00 18.02 4.09
CA GLY A 200 -5.94 17.35 2.79
C GLY A 200 -4.81 17.88 1.90
N GLY A 201 -4.42 19.14 2.10
CA GLY A 201 -3.31 19.78 1.39
C GLY A 201 -1.92 19.24 1.73
N PHE A 202 -1.74 18.42 2.77
CA PHE A 202 -0.40 17.89 3.12
C PHE A 202 -0.38 16.52 3.81
N VAL A 203 -1.42 16.13 4.55
CA VAL A 203 -1.45 14.88 5.31
C VAL A 203 -1.31 13.63 4.43
N PRO A 204 -1.96 13.51 3.25
CA PRO A 204 -1.76 12.37 2.37
C PRO A 204 -0.30 12.17 1.95
N TYR A 205 0.41 13.26 1.63
CA TYR A 205 1.83 13.25 1.29
C TYR A 205 2.67 12.69 2.44
N PHE A 206 2.56 13.26 3.65
CA PHE A 206 3.36 12.83 4.79
C PHE A 206 3.02 11.41 5.26
N GLY A 207 1.75 10.99 5.15
CA GLY A 207 1.34 9.62 5.40
C GLY A 207 2.03 8.62 4.47
N MET A 208 2.13 8.95 3.18
CA MET A 208 2.85 8.15 2.19
C MET A 208 4.36 8.16 2.41
N LEU A 209 4.93 9.32 2.73
CA LEU A 209 6.35 9.44 3.04
C LEU A 209 6.74 8.57 4.25
N LEU A 210 5.99 8.68 5.35
CA LEU A 210 6.20 7.88 6.56
C LEU A 210 6.11 6.37 6.26
N THR A 211 5.08 5.96 5.51
CA THR A 211 4.89 4.57 5.09
C THR A 211 6.06 4.06 4.26
N THR A 212 6.56 4.89 3.35
CA THR A 212 7.72 4.57 2.51
C THR A 212 8.97 4.38 3.35
N LEU A 213 9.26 5.30 4.28
CA LEU A 213 10.40 5.21 5.19
C LEU A 213 10.36 3.95 6.05
N ILE A 214 9.21 3.65 6.65
CA ILE A 214 9.01 2.43 7.45
C ILE A 214 9.21 1.18 6.58
N THR A 215 8.71 1.20 5.34
CA THR A 215 8.86 0.09 4.40
C THR A 215 10.33 -0.16 4.08
N VAL A 216 11.08 0.89 3.74
CA VAL A 216 12.52 0.82 3.45
C VAL A 216 13.31 0.32 4.67
N LEU A 217 13.11 0.93 5.84
CA LEU A 217 13.79 0.53 7.09
C LEU A 217 13.51 -0.93 7.45
N SER A 218 12.26 -1.36 7.30
CA SER A 218 11.91 -2.76 7.51
C SER A 218 12.55 -3.69 6.49
N GLY A 219 12.76 -3.25 5.24
CA GLY A 219 13.46 -4.03 4.21
C GLY A 219 14.95 -4.17 4.50
N ILE A 220 15.60 -3.06 4.87
CA ILE A 220 17.01 -3.05 5.28
C ILE A 220 17.22 -4.00 6.47
N ARG A 221 16.41 -3.90 7.53
CA ARG A 221 16.52 -4.80 8.69
C ARG A 221 16.33 -6.27 8.31
N TYR A 222 15.43 -6.56 7.37
CA TYR A 222 15.21 -7.91 6.88
C TYR A 222 16.45 -8.48 6.18
N LEU A 223 17.11 -7.68 5.33
CA LEU A 223 18.34 -8.06 4.65
C LEU A 223 19.47 -8.36 5.66
N PHE A 224 19.66 -7.49 6.65
CA PHE A 224 20.67 -7.71 7.69
C PHE A 224 20.38 -8.96 8.53
N SER A 225 19.12 -9.17 8.90
CA SER A 225 18.71 -10.32 9.72
C SER A 225 18.84 -11.66 8.99
N ASN A 226 18.87 -11.65 7.65
CA ASN A 226 18.88 -12.85 6.81
C ASN A 226 20.10 -12.91 5.84
N ARG A 227 21.19 -12.20 6.18
CA ARG A 227 22.42 -12.10 5.37
C ARG A 227 23.02 -13.45 4.94
N GLU A 228 22.79 -14.52 5.70
CA GLU A 228 23.30 -15.87 5.40
C GLU A 228 22.60 -16.54 4.22
N VAL A 229 21.35 -16.17 3.93
CA VAL A 229 20.62 -16.64 2.75
C VAL A 229 21.09 -15.88 1.50
N ILE A 230 21.43 -14.61 1.66
CA ILE A 230 21.79 -13.67 0.58
C ILE A 230 23.24 -13.88 0.08
N ARG A 231 24.06 -14.65 0.79
CA ARG A 231 25.46 -14.90 0.41
C ARG A 231 25.53 -15.60 -0.97
N TYR A 232 26.38 -15.10 -1.86
CA TYR A 232 26.54 -15.56 -3.27
C TYR A 232 26.63 -17.09 -3.43
N SER A 233 27.31 -17.78 -2.52
CA SER A 233 27.42 -19.25 -2.52
C SER A 233 26.07 -19.97 -2.36
N SER A 234 25.12 -19.36 -1.64
CA SER A 234 23.76 -19.88 -1.49
C SER A 234 22.95 -19.67 -2.77
N ILE A 235 23.07 -18.48 -3.39
CA ILE A 235 22.37 -18.14 -4.65
C ILE A 235 22.84 -19.06 -5.78
N ARG A 236 24.16 -19.26 -5.93
CA ARG A 236 24.72 -20.17 -6.94
C ARG A 236 24.26 -21.62 -6.76
N ARG A 237 24.06 -22.09 -5.52
CA ARG A 237 23.50 -23.43 -5.26
C ARG A 237 22.02 -23.54 -5.63
N ALA A 238 21.25 -22.48 -5.46
CA ALA A 238 19.82 -22.47 -5.81
C ALA A 238 19.58 -22.56 -7.32
N PHE A 239 20.44 -21.91 -8.12
CA PHE A 239 20.31 -21.88 -9.59
C PHE A 239 21.26 -22.87 -10.31
N GLY A 240 22.15 -23.54 -9.58
CA GLY A 240 23.27 -24.31 -10.13
C GLY A 240 23.11 -25.82 -10.20
N LYS A 241 21.90 -26.39 -10.08
CA LYS A 241 21.67 -27.82 -10.34
C LYS A 241 20.39 -28.04 -11.15
N ASN A 242 20.57 -28.16 -12.47
CA ASN A 242 19.74 -28.90 -13.42
C ASN A 242 20.63 -29.26 -14.62
N GLY A 243 21.54 -30.21 -14.40
CA GLY A 243 22.49 -30.65 -15.40
C GLY A 243 23.25 -31.87 -14.90
N ASN A 244 22.56 -33.00 -14.88
CA ASN A 244 23.07 -34.37 -15.01
C ASN A 244 21.92 -35.23 -15.51
#